data_AF-A0A504YNB6-F1
#
_entry.id   AF-A0A504YNB6-F1
#
_cell.length_a   1.000
_cell.length_b   1.000
_cell.length_c   1.000
_cell.angle_alpha   90.00
_cell.angle_beta   90.00
_cell.angle_gamma   90.00
#
_symmetry.space_group_name_H-M   'P 1'
#
loop_
_entity.id
_entity.type
_entity.pdbx_description
1 polymer ?
#
loop_
_entity_poly.entity_id
_entity_poly.type
_entity_poly.pdbx_seq_one_letter_code
_entity_poly.pdbx_strand_id
1 'polypeptide(L)'
;MLLCLDPHFSQPASSEEGHLNQADDLTHHCEQPIQMPLQLLDPSLVLGFVCPTEADSDTLYANLETEVLSRTEQRSELFELHRTRPSNLPPISSH
;
A
#
# COMPACT_ATOMS: atom_id res chain seq x y z
N MET A 1 7.86 14.26 -2.50
CA MET A 1 6.46 14.73 -2.51
C MET A 1 5.58 13.51 -2.68
N LEU A 2 4.50 13.41 -1.92
CA LEU A 2 3.52 12.33 -2.01
C LEU A 2 2.29 12.81 -2.78
N LEU A 3 1.66 11.89 -3.51
CA LEU A 3 0.36 12.08 -4.14
C LEU A 3 -0.65 11.22 -3.39
N CYS A 4 -1.75 11.83 -2.95
CA CYS A 4 -2.75 11.20 -2.11
C CYS A 4 -4.16 11.45 -2.66
N LEU A 5 -5.04 10.47 -2.46
CA LEU A 5 -6.49 10.66 -2.58
C LEU A 5 -7.04 10.95 -1.19
N ASP A 6 -7.85 11.99 -1.07
CA ASP A 6 -8.39 12.45 0.21
C ASP A 6 -9.88 12.07 0.33
N PRO A 7 -10.25 11.19 1.28
CA PRO A 7 -11.64 10.81 1.49
C PRO A 7 -12.45 11.84 2.31
N HIS A 8 -11.87 12.96 2.76
CA HIS A 8 -12.55 13.97 3.57
C HIS A 8 -13.53 14.84 2.75
N PHE A 9 -14.35 14.20 1.92
CA PHE A 9 -15.45 14.80 1.17
C PHE A 9 -16.68 13.90 1.25
N SER A 10 -17.76 14.40 1.86
CA SER A 10 -19.00 13.64 2.00
C SER A 10 -19.79 13.62 0.70
N GLN A 11 -20.05 12.42 0.18
CA GLN A 11 -20.89 12.19 -1.00
C GLN A 11 -22.22 11.53 -0.61
N PRO A 12 -23.32 11.79 -1.33
CA PRO A 12 -24.56 11.03 -1.18
C PRO A 12 -24.32 9.54 -1.46
N ALA A 13 -25.00 8.66 -0.74
CA ALA A 13 -24.97 7.23 -1.04
C ALA A 13 -25.64 6.95 -2.39
N SER A 14 -25.10 5.98 -3.16
CA SER A 14 -25.70 5.51 -4.40
C SER A 14 -27.10 4.95 -4.14
N SER A 15 -28.05 5.31 -5.01
CA SER A 15 -29.49 5.15 -4.73
C SER A 15 -30.05 3.74 -5.02
N GLU A 16 -29.28 2.82 -5.60
CA GLU A 16 -29.80 1.50 -6.01
C GLU A 16 -28.94 0.32 -5.53
N GLU A 17 -29.52 -0.50 -4.66
CA GLU A 17 -28.98 -1.82 -4.30
C GLU A 17 -29.02 -2.75 -5.52
N GLY A 18 -27.88 -2.91 -6.20
CA GLY A 18 -27.67 -3.97 -7.19
C GLY A 18 -27.49 -3.52 -8.65
N HIS A 19 -27.60 -2.22 -8.97
CA HIS A 19 -27.30 -1.69 -10.31
C HIS A 19 -26.47 -0.40 -10.20
N LEU A 20 -25.15 -0.55 -10.14
CA LEU A 20 -24.25 0.60 -10.34
C LEU A 20 -24.41 1.08 -11.78
N ASN A 21 -24.97 2.26 -11.98
CA ASN A 21 -24.99 2.87 -13.29
C ASN A 21 -23.67 3.64 -13.55
N GLN A 22 -23.37 3.96 -14.80
CA GLN A 22 -22.12 4.65 -15.15
C GLN A 22 -21.99 6.04 -14.49
N ALA A 23 -23.11 6.68 -14.12
CA ALA A 23 -23.08 7.98 -13.44
C ALA A 23 -22.70 7.84 -11.95
N ASP A 24 -23.04 6.72 -11.30
CA ASP A 24 -22.61 6.42 -9.92
C ASP A 24 -21.09 6.20 -9.84
N ASP A 25 -20.48 5.67 -10.91
CA ASP A 25 -19.03 5.45 -10.97
C ASP A 25 -18.26 6.78 -10.99
N LEU A 26 -18.82 7.84 -11.59
CA LEU A 26 -18.16 9.15 -11.70
C LEU A 26 -17.78 9.75 -10.34
N THR A 27 -18.53 9.45 -9.27
CA THR A 27 -18.21 9.97 -7.92
C THR A 27 -17.03 9.24 -7.27
N HIS A 28 -16.62 8.10 -7.82
CA HIS A 28 -15.51 7.26 -7.34
C HIS A 28 -14.18 7.54 -8.08
N HIS A 29 -14.19 8.41 -9.10
CA HIS A 29 -12.99 8.87 -9.80
C HIS A 29 -12.58 10.25 -9.30
N CYS A 30 -11.30 10.42 -8.95
CA CYS A 30 -10.75 11.69 -8.52
C CYS A 30 -9.87 12.30 -9.63
N GLU A 31 -10.26 13.45 -10.17
CA GLU A 31 -9.49 14.15 -11.22
C GLU A 31 -8.32 14.97 -10.65
N GLN A 32 -8.35 15.31 -9.35
CA GLN A 32 -7.41 16.23 -8.72
C GLN A 32 -6.82 15.62 -7.44
N PRO A 33 -5.71 14.85 -7.56
CA PRO A 33 -5.03 14.32 -6.39
C PRO A 33 -4.36 15.44 -5.58
N ILE A 34 -4.24 15.23 -4.27
CA ILE A 34 -3.58 16.17 -3.37
C ILE A 34 -2.08 15.87 -3.31
N GLN A 35 -1.28 16.94 -3.27
CA GLN A 35 0.16 16.88 -3.07
C GLN A 35 0.51 17.19 -1.62
N MET A 36 1.31 16.33 -1.00
CA MET A 36 1.78 16.51 0.37
C MET A 36 3.31 16.39 0.46
N PRO A 37 4.01 17.31 1.16
CA PRO A 37 5.40 17.12 1.53
C PRO A 37 5.59 15.85 2.35
N LEU A 38 6.64 15.07 2.08
CA LEU A 38 6.90 13.81 2.78
C LEU A 38 7.09 14.01 4.30
N GLN A 39 7.62 15.16 4.69
CA GLN A 39 7.87 15.54 6.09
C GLN A 39 6.59 15.73 6.92
N LEU A 40 5.43 15.85 6.26
CA LEU A 40 4.13 15.96 6.93
C LEU A 40 3.40 14.61 7.01
N LEU A 41 3.98 13.53 6.46
CA LEU A 41 3.40 12.20 6.57
C LEU A 41 3.48 11.70 8.02
N ASP A 42 2.37 11.18 8.52
CA ASP A 42 2.36 10.51 9.82
C ASP A 42 3.25 9.25 9.79
N PRO A 43 4.06 8.98 10.83
CA PRO A 43 4.92 7.81 10.85
C PRO A 43 4.18 6.46 10.85
N SER A 44 2.91 6.43 11.27
CA SER A 44 2.08 5.23 11.22
C SER A 44 1.51 5.03 9.82
N LEU A 45 2.11 4.10 9.08
CA LEU A 45 1.76 3.82 7.69
C LEU A 45 1.77 2.32 7.38
N VAL A 46 1.04 1.95 6.33
CA VAL A 46 1.02 0.58 5.79
C VAL A 46 1.44 0.65 4.33
N LEU A 47 2.35 -0.25 3.93
CA LEU A 47 2.75 -0.45 2.55
C LEU A 47 1.93 -1.58 1.94
N GLY A 48 1.36 -1.34 0.75
CA GLY A 48 0.60 -2.32 0.00
C GLY A 48 1.29 -2.67 -1.31
N PHE A 49 1.39 -3.96 -1.61
CA PHE A 49 1.86 -4.49 -2.87
C PHE A 49 0.81 -5.44 -3.43
N VAL A 50 0.53 -5.38 -4.73
CA VAL A 50 -0.41 -6.27 -5.41
C VAL A 50 0.38 -7.12 -6.40
N CYS A 51 0.38 -8.43 -6.18
CA CYS A 51 1.05 -9.42 -7.01
C CYS A 51 -0.01 -10.40 -7.53
N PRO A 52 -0.56 -10.18 -8.74
CA PRO A 52 -1.61 -11.05 -9.30
C PRO A 52 -1.20 -12.50 -9.48
N THR A 53 0.10 -12.74 -9.71
CA THR A 53 0.68 -14.08 -9.85
C THR A 53 1.82 -14.30 -8.86
N GLU A 54 2.17 -15.57 -8.66
CA GLU A 54 3.35 -15.95 -7.87
C GLU A 54 4.65 -15.38 -8.46
N ALA A 55 4.78 -15.37 -9.79
CA ALA A 55 5.94 -14.77 -10.47
C ALA A 55 6.08 -13.26 -10.20
N ASP A 56 4.97 -12.53 -10.02
CA ASP A 56 5.01 -11.11 -9.62
C ASP A 56 5.53 -10.95 -8.19
N SER A 57 5.20 -11.89 -7.29
CA SER A 57 5.73 -11.89 -5.92
C SER A 57 7.23 -12.23 -5.88
N ASP A 58 7.69 -13.19 -6.67
CA ASP A 58 9.12 -13.50 -6.80
C ASP A 58 9.91 -12.29 -7.32
N THR A 59 9.36 -11.59 -8.32
CA THR A 59 9.93 -10.36 -8.87
C THR A 59 9.98 -9.26 -7.81
N LEU A 60 8.92 -9.10 -7.02
CA LEU A 60 8.89 -8.16 -5.91
C LEU A 60 10.00 -8.47 -4.90
N TYR A 61 10.17 -9.73 -4.48
CA TYR A 61 11.21 -10.11 -3.52
C TYR A 61 12.61 -9.82 -4.04
N ALA A 62 12.90 -10.16 -5.30
CA ALA A 62 14.19 -9.85 -5.92
C ALA A 62 14.49 -8.34 -5.91
N ASN A 63 13.51 -7.51 -6.29
CA ASN A 63 13.67 -6.06 -6.32
C ASN A 63 13.84 -5.46 -4.90
N LEU A 64 13.12 -5.99 -3.91
CA LEU A 64 13.27 -5.56 -2.52
C LEU A 64 14.67 -5.89 -1.98
N GLU A 65 15.18 -7.09 -2.26
CA GLU A 65 16.54 -7.50 -1.88
C GLU A 65 17.61 -6.60 -2.53
N THR A 66 17.49 -6.26 -3.81
CA THR A 66 18.54 -5.49 -4.53
C THR A 66 18.45 -3.98 -4.36
N GLU A 67 17.25 -3.40 -4.36
CA GLU A 67 17.08 -1.94 -4.41
C GLU A 67 16.78 -1.28 -3.07
N VAL A 68 16.16 -2.02 -2.14
CA VAL A 68 15.67 -1.46 -0.87
C VAL A 68 16.53 -1.92 0.30
N LEU A 69 16.87 -3.20 0.34
CA LEU A 69 17.59 -3.83 1.44
C LEU A 69 19.10 -3.97 1.18
N SER A 70 19.58 -3.60 -0.02
CA SER A 70 21.02 -3.58 -0.26
C SER A 70 21.65 -2.44 0.54
N ARG A 71 22.56 -2.79 1.46
CA ARG A 71 23.23 -1.88 2.41
C ARG A 71 24.26 -0.94 1.77
N THR A 72 24.04 -0.59 0.50
CA THR A 72 24.96 0.17 -0.33
C THR A 72 24.95 1.66 0.01
N GLU A 73 23.93 2.14 0.73
CA GLU A 73 23.75 3.53 1.17
C GLU A 73 23.40 3.60 2.66
N GLN A 74 23.63 4.75 3.33
CA GLN A 74 23.19 5.00 4.72
C GLN A 74 21.66 5.14 4.82
N ARG A 75 20.91 4.11 4.42
CA ARG A 75 19.45 4.03 4.55
C ARG A 75 19.10 3.07 5.68
N SER A 76 18.28 3.53 6.62
CA SER A 76 17.65 2.65 7.60
C SER A 76 16.53 1.87 6.92
N GLU A 77 16.56 0.55 7.03
CA GLU A 77 15.54 -0.35 6.47
C GLU A 77 14.21 -0.16 7.23
N LEU A 78 13.11 0.05 6.50
CA LEU A 78 11.77 0.23 7.11
C LEU A 78 11.12 -1.10 7.50
N PHE A 79 11.51 -2.19 6.86
CA PHE A 79 11.02 -3.54 7.09
C PHE A 79 12.10 -4.55 6.71
N GLU A 80 11.96 -5.78 7.19
CA GLU A 80 12.85 -6.90 6.88
C GLU A 80 12.11 -7.94 6.02
N LEU A 81 12.82 -8.57 5.09
CA LEU A 81 12.30 -9.68 4.30
C LEU A 81 12.95 -10.99 4.74
N HIS A 82 12.13 -11.96 5.16
CA HIS A 82 12.58 -13.27 5.64
C HIS A 82 12.00 -14.39 4.79
N ARG A 83 12.85 -15.29 4.26
CA ARG A 83 12.40 -16.48 3.52
C ARG A 83 11.72 -17.53 4.41
N THR A 84 12.11 -17.56 5.68
CA THR A 84 11.57 -18.48 6.70
C THR A 84 11.33 -17.71 7.99
N ARG A 85 10.30 -18.08 8.75
CA ARG A 85 9.98 -17.42 10.03
C ARG A 85 11.19 -17.42 10.98
N PRO A 86 11.66 -16.26 11.46
CA PRO A 86 12.72 -16.20 12.47
C PRO A 86 12.33 -16.92 13.77
N SER A 87 13.29 -17.61 14.38
CA SER A 87 13.06 -18.43 15.58
C SER A 87 12.75 -17.61 16.84
N ASN A 88 13.10 -16.33 16.85
CA ASN A 88 12.85 -15.40 17.94
C ASN A 88 11.45 -14.77 17.90
N LEU A 89 10.64 -15.04 16.87
CA LEU A 89 9.26 -14.55 16.81
C LEU A 89 8.34 -15.42 17.68
N PRO A 90 7.34 -14.82 18.35
CA PRO A 90 6.34 -15.58 19.11
C PRO A 90 5.65 -16.64 18.23
N PRO A 91 5.05 -17.70 18.81
CA PRO A 91 4.28 -18.66 18.02
C PRO A 91 3.14 -17.97 17.27
N ILE A 92 2.75 -18.52 16.12
CA ILE A 92 1.61 -18.02 15.35
C ILE A 92 0.36 -18.26 16.19
N SER A 93 -0.37 -17.19 16.51
CA SER A 93 -1.65 -17.27 17.20
C SER A 93 -2.63 -18.04 16.33
N SER A 94 -3.05 -19.22 16.76
CA SER A 94 -4.18 -19.95 16.15
C SER A 94 -5.48 -19.36 16.72
N HIS A 95 -6.06 -18.39 16.03
CA HIS A 95 -7.44 -17.95 16.26
C HIS A 95 -8.41 -18.71 15.36
#